data_AF-A0A8K0CR49-F1
#
_entry.id   AF-A0A8K0CR49-F1
#
_cell.length_a   1.000
_cell.length_b   1.000
_cell.length_c   1.000
_cell.angle_alpha   90.00
_cell.angle_beta   90.00
_cell.angle_gamma   90.00
#
_symmetry.space_group_name_H-M   'P 1'
#
loop_
_entity.id
_entity.type
_entity.pdbx_description
1 polymer ?
#
loop_
_entity_poly.entity_id
_entity_poly.type
_entity_poly.pdbx_seq_one_letter_code
_entity_poly.pdbx_strand_id
1 'polypeptide(L)' 'DLQLKTQIFPGGTDSLYLRALNIPALGFSPMNNTPVLLHDDNEYLNKDVFLRGVEIYRQIITAVANVEEKLK' A
#
# COMPACT_ATOMS: atom_id res chain seq x y z
N ASP A 1 4.35 -9.54 -13.66
CA ASP A 1 4.45 -9.64 -12.20
C ASP A 1 4.74 -8.29 -11.55
N LEU A 2 4.27 -8.08 -10.32
CA LEU A 2 4.51 -6.86 -9.54
C LEU A 2 5.88 -6.96 -8.86
N GLN A 3 6.81 -6.06 -9.21
CA GLN A 3 8.11 -5.98 -8.55
C GLN A 3 8.00 -5.11 -7.29
N LEU A 4 8.45 -5.64 -6.15
CA LEU A 4 8.36 -4.97 -4.86
C LEU A 4 9.74 -4.54 -4.39
N LYS A 5 9.82 -3.32 -3.83
CA LYS A 5 10.98 -2.85 -3.07
C LYS A 5 10.52 -2.56 -1.64
N THR A 6 10.76 -3.49 -0.73
CA THR A 6 10.39 -3.34 0.68
C THR A 6 11.28 -2.31 1.37
N GLN A 7 10.69 -1.43 2.16
CA GLN A 7 11.41 -0.39 2.91
C GLN A 7 10.86 -0.25 4.33
N ILE A 8 11.70 0.23 5.25
CA ILE A 8 11.25 0.66 6.57
C ILE A 8 10.69 2.06 6.41
N PHE A 9 9.38 2.21 6.63
CA PHE A 9 8.75 3.53 6.57
C PHE A 9 8.89 4.24 7.93
N PRO A 10 9.22 5.55 7.96
CA PRO A 10 9.22 6.31 9.20
C PRO A 10 7.83 6.27 9.86
N GLY A 11 7.79 6.28 11.20
CA GLY A 11 6.57 6.10 11.99
C GLY A 11 5.51 7.22 11.89
N GLY A 12 5.48 8.00 10.81
CA GLY A 12 4.56 9.13 10.63
C GLY A 12 3.20 8.76 10.01
N THR A 13 2.81 7.49 9.98
CA THR A 13 1.54 7.03 9.38
C THR A 13 0.64 6.41 10.43
N ASP A 14 -0.65 6.22 10.10
CA ASP A 14 -1.62 5.53 10.95
C ASP A 14 -1.17 4.12 11.36
N SER A 15 -0.32 3.49 10.53
CA SER A 15 0.29 2.18 10.84
C SER A 15 1.19 2.20 12.08
N LEU A 16 1.62 3.37 12.58
CA LEU A 16 2.26 3.47 13.90
C LEU A 16 1.30 2.99 15.00
N TYR A 17 0.08 3.53 15.01
CA TYR A 17 -0.91 3.25 16.05
C TYR A 17 -1.50 1.85 15.93
N LEU A 18 -1.75 1.36 14.71
CA LEU A 18 -2.22 -0.02 14.49
C LEU A 18 -1.21 -1.05 15.01
N ARG A 19 0.09 -0.85 14.71
CA ARG A 19 1.13 -1.76 15.19
C ARG A 19 1.30 -1.71 16.71
N ALA A 20 1.08 -0.55 17.34
CA ALA A 20 1.07 -0.44 18.81
C ALA A 20 -0.07 -1.28 19.45
N LEU A 21 -1.14 -1.56 18.71
CA LEU A 21 -2.23 -2.46 19.11
C LEU A 21 -2.00 -3.92 18.70
N ASN A 22 -0.80 -4.29 18.25
CA ASN A 22 -0.45 -5.61 17.70
C ASN A 22 -1.26 -6.00 16.44
N ILE A 23 -1.79 -5.03 15.70
CA ILE A 23 -2.45 -5.27 14.41
C ILE A 23 -1.38 -5.18 13.30
N PRO A 24 -1.17 -6.25 12.50
CA PRO A 24 -0.25 -6.21 11.36
C PRO A 24 -0.72 -5.17 10.33
N ALA A 25 0.20 -4.32 9.86
CA ALA A 25 -0.10 -3.27 8.90
C ALA A 25 1.03 -3.10 7.88
N LEU A 26 0.66 -2.78 6.63
CA LEU A 26 1.57 -2.46 5.53
C LEU A 26 1.16 -1.12 4.92
N GLY A 27 2.14 -0.25 4.68
CA GLY A 27 1.96 0.93 3.85
C GLY A 27 2.28 0.58 2.39
N PHE A 28 1.29 0.72 1.51
CA PHE A 28 1.45 0.43 0.08
C PHE A 28 0.56 1.37 -0.73
N SER A 29 1.13 1.96 -1.78
CA SER A 29 0.39 2.71 -2.80
C SER A 29 0.88 2.26 -4.19
N PRO A 30 0.02 1.75 -5.08
CA PRO A 30 0.41 1.23 -6.40
C PRO A 30 0.69 2.35 -7.42
N MET A 31 1.64 3.23 -7.10
CA MET A 31 1.99 4.43 -7.87
C MET A 31 3.35 4.25 -8.56
N ASN A 32 3.53 3.14 -9.28
CA ASN A 32 4.78 2.90 -10.01
C ASN A 32 4.94 3.89 -11.17
N ASN A 33 6.18 4.24 -11.49
CA ASN A 33 6.52 5.22 -12.54
C ASN A 33 5.92 6.63 -12.29
N THR A 34 5.58 6.95 -11.04
CA THR A 34 5.11 8.28 -10.62
C THR A 34 6.23 8.97 -9.85
N PRO A 35 6.53 10.25 -10.11
CA PRO A 35 7.47 11.02 -9.29
C PRO A 35 6.95 11.15 -7.84
N VAL A 36 7.87 11.30 -6.88
CA VAL A 36 7.49 11.56 -5.48
C VAL A 36 7.16 13.05 -5.36
N LEU A 37 5.87 13.38 -5.33
CA LEU A 37 5.34 14.75 -5.26
C LEU A 37 4.40 14.96 -4.06
N LEU A 38 4.44 14.08 -3.05
CA LEU A 38 3.58 14.22 -1.88
C LEU A 38 3.81 15.60 -1.24
N HIS A 39 2.76 16.41 -1.14
CA HIS A 39 2.81 17.78 -0.59
C HIS A 39 3.63 18.80 -1.40
N ASP A 40 3.98 18.50 -2.66
CA ASP A 40 4.68 19.43 -3.54
C ASP A 40 3.71 20.15 -4.49
N ASP A 41 4.17 21.23 -5.12
CA ASP A 41 3.41 21.96 -6.13
C ASP A 41 3.09 21.04 -7.33
N ASN A 42 1.88 21.16 -7.86
CA ASN A 42 1.38 20.34 -8.98
C ASN A 42 1.45 18.82 -8.74
N GLU A 43 1.22 18.35 -7.51
CA GLU A 43 1.01 16.92 -7.22
C GLU A 43 0.00 16.30 -8.20
N TYR A 44 0.39 15.22 -8.89
CA TYR A 44 -0.46 14.54 -9.87
C TYR A 44 -0.24 13.02 -9.88
N LEU A 45 -1.21 12.31 -10.44
CA LEU A 45 -1.13 10.89 -10.74
C LEU A 45 -1.68 10.61 -12.14
N ASN A 46 -0.97 9.80 -12.92
CA ASN A 46 -1.47 9.37 -14.22
C ASN A 46 -2.72 8.49 -14.06
N LYS A 47 -3.77 8.76 -14.84
CA LYS A 47 -5.05 8.04 -14.77
C LYS A 47 -4.92 6.52 -14.95
N ASP A 48 -4.00 6.06 -15.80
CA ASP A 48 -3.83 4.64 -16.09
C ASP A 48 -3.11 3.93 -14.93
N VAL A 49 -2.21 4.64 -14.23
CA VAL A 49 -1.60 4.16 -12.98
C VAL A 49 -2.65 4.06 -11.89
N PHE A 50 -3.52 5.07 -11.76
CA PHE A 50 -4.64 5.04 -10.82
C PHE A 50 -5.58 3.84 -11.08
N LEU A 51 -6.04 3.66 -12.32
CA LEU A 51 -6.94 2.56 -12.68
C LEU A 51 -6.29 1.19 -12.49
N ARG A 52 -5.00 1.05 -12.82
CA ARG A 52 -4.24 -0.18 -12.52
C ARG A 52 -4.14 -0.43 -11.02
N GLY A 53 -4.01 0.64 -10.23
CA GLY A 53 -4.03 0.57 -8.77
C GLY A 53 -5.32 -0.04 -8.21
N VAL A 54 -6.47 0.32 -8.78
CA VAL A 54 -7.77 -0.28 -8.44
C VAL A 54 -7.75 -1.79 -8.69
N GLU A 55 -7.27 -2.24 -9.84
CA GLU A 55 -7.17 -3.67 -10.16
C GLU A 55 -6.21 -4.42 -9.23
N ILE A 56 -5.10 -3.79 -8.83
CA ILE A 56 -4.16 -4.36 -7.84
C ILE A 56 -4.85 -4.52 -6.48
N TYR A 57 -5.56 -3.50 -6.00
CA TYR A 57 -6.26 -3.59 -4.71
C TYR A 57 -7.39 -4.61 -4.71
N ARG A 58 -8.10 -4.80 -5.83
CA ARG A 58 -9.10 -5.88 -5.95
C ARG A 58 -8.46 -7.24 -5.63
N GLN A 59 -7.27 -7.50 -6.17
CA GLN A 59 -6.53 -8.74 -5.89
C GLN A 59 -6.02 -8.82 -4.45
N ILE A 60 -5.44 -7.73 -3.92
CA ILE A 60 -4.93 -7.69 -2.55
C ILE A 60 -6.05 -7.92 -1.53
N ILE A 61 -7.17 -7.22 -1.66
CA ILE A 61 -8.30 -7.32 -0.73
C ILE A 61 -8.85 -8.75 -0.76
N THR A 62 -9.04 -9.34 -1.94
CA THR A 62 -9.47 -10.74 -2.05
C THR A 62 -8.48 -11.69 -1.38
N ALA A 63 -7.17 -11.54 -1.63
CA ALA A 63 -6.16 -12.42 -1.03
C ALA A 63 -6.10 -12.27 0.50
N VAL A 64 -6.11 -11.03 1.03
CA VAL A 64 -6.02 -10.76 2.46
C VAL A 64 -7.30 -11.19 3.21
N ALA A 65 -8.48 -11.03 2.60
CA ALA A 65 -9.74 -11.47 3.20
C ALA A 65 -9.91 -13.00 3.21
N ASN A 66 -9.10 -13.74 2.44
CA ASN A 66 -9.14 -15.19 2.33
C ASN A 66 -7.84 -15.85 2.79
N VAL A 67 -7.11 -15.24 3.72
CA VAL A 67 -5.97 -15.92 4.36
C VAL A 67 -6.49 -17.04 5.25
N GLU A 68 -5.86 -18.21 5.18
CA GLU A 68 -6.16 -19.29 6.11
C GLU A 68 -5.84 -18.85 7.54
N GLU A 69 -6.72 -19.19 8.47
CA GLU A 69 -6.45 -18.98 9.88
C GLU A 69 -5.25 -19.86 10.26
N LYS A 70 -4.13 -19.22 10.61
CA LYS A 70 -3.02 -19.94 11.22
C LYS A 70 -3.51 -20.42 12.58
N LEU A 71 -3.77 -21.71 12.70
CA LEU A 71 -3.97 -22.38 14.00
C LEU A 71 -2.83 -21.91 14.91
N LYS A 72 -3.20 -21.22 15.99
CA LYS A 72 -2.27 -20.75 17.01
C LYS A 72 -1.63 -21.91 17.76
#